data_AF-A0A7S3Y115-F1
#
_entry.id   AF-A0A7S3Y115-F1
#
_cell.length_a   1.000
_cell.length_b   1.000
_cell.length_c   1.000
_cell.angle_alpha   90.00
_cell.angle_beta   90.00
_cell.angle_gamma   90.00
#
_symmetry.space_group_name_H-M   'P 1'
#
loop_
_entity.id
_entity.type
_entity.pdbx_description
1 polymer ?
#
loop_
_entity_poly.entity_id
_entity_poly.type
_entity_poly.pdbx_seq_one_letter_code
_entity_poly.pdbx_strand_id
1 'polypeptide(L)'
;MAARSPPPSTVATSFVAHYYRVLSKKPAELFRFYKEESSFTFGAPGEAAEPVTGIEAIKTKITGLGLEGAKVEVGQGSVDAQASRDGGVVMLVTGTIALATGQQPAQAFAQTFFLAPQVVVQQGRTAPVPSYFVLNDTLRFVQPAAAAAAAAAA
;
A
#
# COMPACT_ATOMS: atom_id res chain seq x y z
N MET A 1 28.86 -14.73 6.64
CA MET A 1 28.54 -13.48 5.91
C MET A 1 27.03 -13.31 5.95
N ALA A 2 26.50 -12.34 6.68
CA ALA A 2 25.06 -12.08 6.71
C ALA A 2 24.58 -11.71 5.30
N ALA A 3 23.43 -12.22 4.86
CA ALA A 3 22.84 -11.79 3.60
C ALA A 3 22.65 -10.27 3.64
N ARG A 4 23.16 -9.57 2.62
CA ARG A 4 22.99 -8.12 2.51
C ARG A 4 21.52 -7.87 2.20
N SER A 5 20.81 -7.19 3.11
CA SER A 5 19.44 -6.75 2.83
C SER A 5 19.41 -5.92 1.55
N PRO A 6 18.43 -6.14 0.66
CA PRO A 6 18.32 -5.37 -0.57
C PRO A 6 18.13 -3.88 -0.25
N PRO A 7 18.59 -2.97 -1.12
CA PRO A 7 18.32 -1.55 -0.97
C PRO A 7 16.80 -1.30 -0.85
N PRO A 8 16.35 -0.36 0.01
CA PRO A 8 14.94 -0.03 0.18
C PRO A 8 14.24 0.31 -1.14
N SER A 9 14.92 1.00 -2.06
CA SER A 9 14.40 1.32 -3.39
C SER A 9 14.12 0.08 -4.25
N THR A 10 14.99 -0.93 -4.18
CA THR A 10 14.78 -2.20 -4.89
C THR A 10 13.58 -2.95 -4.34
N VAL A 11 13.43 -2.99 -3.00
CA VAL A 11 12.25 -3.58 -2.34
C VAL A 11 10.99 -2.84 -2.76
N ALA A 12 11.02 -1.51 -2.74
CA ALA A 12 9.88 -0.67 -3.05
C ALA A 12 9.40 -0.84 -4.50
N THR A 13 10.30 -0.77 -5.48
CA THR A 13 9.94 -0.96 -6.89
C THR A 13 9.29 -2.31 -7.13
N SER A 14 9.83 -3.39 -6.56
CA SER A 14 9.26 -4.74 -6.70
C SER A 14 7.90 -4.85 -6.00
N PHE A 15 7.79 -4.31 -4.78
CA PHE A 15 6.57 -4.30 -4.00
C PHE A 15 5.45 -3.53 -4.70
N VAL A 16 5.69 -2.28 -5.13
CA VAL A 16 4.71 -1.41 -5.81
C VAL A 16 4.19 -2.07 -7.07
N ALA A 17 5.10 -2.58 -7.92
CA ALA A 17 4.71 -3.27 -9.15
C ALA A 17 3.82 -4.49 -8.87
N HIS A 18 4.12 -5.24 -7.80
CA HIS A 18 3.33 -6.40 -7.43
C HIS A 18 1.98 -6.02 -6.79
N TYR A 19 2.00 -5.14 -5.80
CA TYR A 19 0.85 -4.73 -5.00
C TYR A 19 -0.25 -4.14 -5.89
N TYR A 20 0.08 -3.15 -6.73
CA TYR A 20 -0.93 -2.53 -7.60
C TYR A 20 -1.39 -3.44 -8.74
N ARG A 21 -0.55 -4.36 -9.22
CA ARG A 21 -0.98 -5.41 -10.15
C ARG A 21 -2.03 -6.32 -9.51
N VAL A 22 -1.83 -6.73 -8.27
CA VAL A 22 -2.81 -7.55 -7.52
C VAL A 22 -4.06 -6.73 -7.22
N LEU A 23 -3.92 -5.48 -6.78
CA LEU A 23 -5.05 -4.59 -6.52
C LEU A 23 -5.95 -4.47 -7.75
N SER A 24 -5.38 -4.22 -8.94
CA SER A 24 -6.15 -4.06 -10.17
C SER A 24 -6.73 -5.36 -10.72
N LYS A 25 -5.97 -6.47 -10.70
CA LYS A 25 -6.34 -7.71 -11.39
C LYS A 25 -7.03 -8.74 -10.50
N LYS A 26 -6.71 -8.73 -9.20
CA LYS A 26 -7.07 -9.77 -8.22
C LYS A 26 -7.26 -9.14 -6.83
N PRO A 27 -8.13 -8.13 -6.66
CA PRO A 27 -8.28 -7.42 -5.38
C PRO A 27 -8.66 -8.34 -4.22
N ALA A 28 -9.40 -9.43 -4.50
CA ALA A 28 -9.74 -10.46 -3.51
C ALA A 28 -8.50 -11.18 -2.94
N GLU A 29 -7.33 -11.13 -3.59
CA GLU A 29 -6.08 -11.70 -3.09
C GLU A 29 -5.19 -10.66 -2.39
N LEU A 30 -5.56 -9.38 -2.37
CA LEU A 30 -4.72 -8.29 -1.84
C LEU A 30 -4.46 -8.44 -0.33
N PHE A 31 -5.40 -9.02 0.42
CA PHE A 31 -5.23 -9.27 1.86
C PHE A 31 -4.03 -10.20 2.18
N ARG A 32 -3.50 -10.95 1.20
CA ARG A 32 -2.37 -11.87 1.37
C ARG A 32 -1.03 -11.17 1.57
N PHE A 33 -0.96 -9.85 1.36
CA PHE A 33 0.21 -9.04 1.69
C PHE A 33 0.34 -8.75 3.19
N TYR A 34 -0.73 -9.00 3.96
CA TYR A 34 -0.85 -8.61 5.37
C TYR A 34 -0.79 -9.83 6.29
N LYS A 35 -0.65 -9.56 7.58
CA LYS A 35 -0.69 -10.52 8.68
C LYS A 35 -1.62 -10.05 9.79
N GLU A 36 -1.69 -10.80 10.87
CA GLU A 36 -2.60 -10.53 11.99
C GLU A 36 -2.25 -9.22 12.71
N GLU A 37 -0.97 -8.90 12.82
CA GLU A 37 -0.46 -7.66 13.43
C GLU A 37 -0.57 -6.44 12.50
N SER A 38 -1.12 -6.60 11.30
CA SER A 38 -1.15 -5.54 10.29
C SER A 38 -2.34 -4.60 10.47
N SER A 39 -2.13 -3.33 10.13
CA SER A 39 -3.18 -2.30 10.10
C SER A 39 -3.34 -1.72 8.69
N PHE A 40 -4.59 -1.53 8.29
CA PHE A 40 -4.98 -1.00 6.99
C PHE A 40 -5.94 0.18 7.16
N THR A 41 -5.63 1.28 6.49
CA THR A 41 -6.47 2.48 6.45
C THR A 41 -6.71 2.87 5.00
N PHE A 42 -7.98 3.01 4.63
CA PHE A 42 -8.39 3.50 3.32
C PHE A 42 -9.39 4.63 3.53
N GLY A 43 -8.91 5.86 3.37
CA GLY A 43 -9.65 7.06 3.79
C GLY A 43 -10.08 7.95 2.63
N ALA A 44 -11.30 8.47 2.73
CA ALA A 44 -11.80 9.54 1.89
C ALA A 44 -11.05 10.87 2.14
N PRO A 45 -11.10 11.83 1.20
CA PRO A 45 -10.54 13.16 1.43
C PRO A 45 -11.21 13.85 2.63
N GLY A 46 -10.42 14.54 3.46
CA GLY A 46 -10.92 15.44 4.50
C GLY A 46 -11.41 14.79 5.80
N GLU A 47 -11.56 13.47 5.85
CA GLU A 47 -12.05 12.77 7.05
C GLU A 47 -10.98 11.88 7.67
N ALA A 48 -10.84 11.88 8.99
CA ALA A 48 -10.06 10.84 9.66
C ALA A 48 -10.73 9.47 9.42
N ALA A 49 -9.91 8.44 9.18
CA ALA A 49 -10.39 7.12 8.85
C ALA A 49 -9.77 6.17 9.87
N GLU A 50 -10.61 5.44 10.59
CA GLU A 50 -10.15 4.48 11.58
C GLU A 50 -9.46 3.30 10.91
N PRO A 51 -8.28 2.87 11.41
CA PRO A 51 -7.60 1.69 10.90
C PRO A 51 -8.39 0.43 11.24
N VAL A 52 -8.40 -0.54 10.32
CA VAL A 52 -8.75 -1.93 10.65
C VAL A 52 -7.49 -2.74 10.89
N THR A 53 -7.52 -3.67 11.83
CA THR A 53 -6.36 -4.51 12.20
C THR A 53 -6.76 -5.99 12.13
N GLY A 54 -5.83 -6.85 11.71
CA GLY A 54 -6.06 -8.28 11.56
C GLY A 54 -6.48 -8.70 10.16
N ILE A 55 -6.09 -9.90 9.74
CA ILE A 55 -6.18 -10.34 8.34
C ILE A 55 -7.63 -10.40 7.83
N GLU A 56 -8.57 -10.86 8.66
CA GLU A 56 -9.99 -10.97 8.29
C GLU A 56 -10.69 -9.61 8.22
N ALA A 57 -10.34 -8.66 9.10
CA ALA A 57 -10.88 -7.31 9.06
C ALA A 57 -10.37 -6.56 7.82
N ILE A 58 -9.08 -6.71 7.51
CA ILE A 58 -8.46 -6.16 6.29
C ILE A 58 -9.13 -6.75 5.04
N LYS A 59 -9.30 -8.07 4.99
CA LYS A 59 -9.97 -8.75 3.86
C LYS A 59 -11.40 -8.23 3.67
N THR A 60 -12.19 -8.18 4.74
CA THR A 60 -13.56 -7.63 4.70
C THR A 60 -13.57 -6.20 4.18
N LYS A 61 -12.66 -5.35 4.69
CA LYS A 61 -12.54 -3.96 4.24
C LYS A 61 -12.20 -3.87 2.75
N ILE A 62 -11.20 -4.61 2.27
CA ILE A 62 -10.79 -4.64 0.86
C ILE A 62 -11.93 -5.09 -0.06
N THR A 63 -12.68 -6.14 0.31
CA THR A 63 -13.83 -6.60 -0.45
C THR A 63 -14.92 -5.52 -0.56
N GLY A 64 -15.15 -4.76 0.52
CA GLY A 64 -16.12 -3.66 0.53
C GLY A 64 -15.72 -2.42 -0.29
N LEU A 65 -14.47 -2.29 -0.73
CA LEU A 65 -13.99 -1.14 -1.49
C LEU A 65 -14.32 -1.18 -2.99
N GLY A 66 -14.77 -2.32 -3.53
CA GLY A 66 -15.15 -2.43 -4.94
C GLY A 66 -13.98 -2.17 -5.91
N LEU A 67 -12.78 -2.63 -5.57
CA LEU A 67 -11.54 -2.38 -6.34
C LEU A 67 -11.44 -3.19 -7.64
N GLU A 68 -12.41 -4.04 -7.96
CA GLU A 68 -12.38 -4.89 -9.15
C GLU A 68 -12.35 -4.05 -10.42
N GLY A 69 -11.28 -4.20 -11.23
CA GLY A 69 -11.07 -3.41 -12.43
C GLY A 69 -10.50 -2.00 -12.20
N ALA A 70 -10.13 -1.65 -10.96
CA ALA A 70 -9.50 -0.38 -10.66
C ALA A 70 -8.19 -0.23 -11.44
N LYS A 71 -7.94 0.97 -11.99
CA LYS A 71 -6.71 1.30 -12.71
C LYS A 71 -5.87 2.23 -11.86
N VAL A 72 -4.63 1.83 -11.59
CA VAL A 72 -3.67 2.62 -10.82
C VAL A 72 -2.53 3.07 -11.72
N GLU A 73 -2.23 4.37 -11.72
CA GLU A 73 -1.12 4.96 -12.44
C GLU A 73 -0.15 5.63 -11.47
N VAL A 74 0.91 4.90 -11.12
CA VAL A 74 2.00 5.40 -10.26
C VAL A 74 3.05 6.17 -11.08
N GLY A 75 3.15 5.94 -12.40
CA GLY A 75 4.17 6.54 -13.25
C GLY A 75 4.10 8.08 -13.38
N GLN A 76 2.95 8.68 -13.05
CA GLN A 76 2.79 10.14 -12.98
C GLN A 76 3.03 10.70 -11.56
N GLY A 77 3.25 9.84 -10.57
CA GLY A 77 3.57 10.21 -9.20
C GLY A 77 5.02 9.84 -8.84
N SER A 78 5.23 9.38 -7.61
CA SER A 78 6.54 9.02 -7.06
C SER A 78 6.49 7.77 -6.19
N VAL A 79 7.64 7.12 -6.05
CA VAL A 79 7.88 6.05 -5.08
C VAL A 79 9.15 6.38 -4.33
N ASP A 80 9.00 6.73 -3.07
CA ASP A 80 10.08 7.08 -2.16
C ASP A 80 10.18 6.03 -1.07
N ALA A 81 11.39 5.55 -0.76
CA ALA A 81 11.59 4.47 0.20
C ALA A 81 12.84 4.66 1.05
N GLN A 82 12.73 4.35 2.34
CA GLN A 82 13.82 4.45 3.30
C GLN A 82 13.91 3.17 4.13
N ALA A 83 15.14 2.82 4.52
CA ALA A 83 15.34 1.81 5.56
C ALA A 83 14.78 2.33 6.88
N SER A 84 14.17 1.45 7.65
CA SER A 84 13.55 1.78 8.93
C SER A 84 13.94 0.75 10.00
N ARG A 85 13.29 0.83 11.16
CA ARG A 85 13.57 0.01 12.33
C ARG A 85 13.47 -1.48 12.02
N ASP A 86 14.33 -2.28 12.67
CA ASP A 86 14.33 -3.75 12.64
C ASP A 86 14.42 -4.35 11.22
N GLY A 87 15.07 -3.64 10.30
CA GLY A 87 15.21 -4.06 8.90
C GLY A 87 13.96 -3.84 8.05
N GLY A 88 12.98 -3.10 8.56
CA GLY A 88 11.79 -2.70 7.82
C GLY A 88 12.08 -1.63 6.77
N VAL A 89 11.10 -1.40 5.90
CA VAL A 89 11.13 -0.35 4.87
C VAL A 89 9.90 0.51 5.01
N VAL A 90 10.09 1.83 5.15
CA VAL A 90 9.00 2.80 5.03
C VAL A 90 8.96 3.32 3.60
N MET A 91 7.75 3.46 3.06
CA MET A 91 7.52 3.86 1.68
C MET A 91 6.40 4.90 1.60
N LEU A 92 6.59 5.89 0.74
CA LEU A 92 5.54 6.81 0.30
C LEU A 92 5.34 6.61 -1.20
N VAL A 93 4.10 6.38 -1.60
CA VAL A 93 3.68 6.26 -2.99
C VAL A 93 2.67 7.35 -3.29
N THR A 94 2.87 8.05 -4.40
CA THR A 94 1.86 8.95 -4.95
C THR A 94 1.47 8.49 -6.35
N GLY A 95 0.23 8.75 -6.74
CA GLY A 95 -0.26 8.37 -8.06
C GLY A 95 -1.72 8.72 -8.22
N THR A 96 -2.36 8.14 -9.24
CA THR A 96 -3.80 8.25 -9.45
C THR A 96 -4.45 6.87 -9.47
N ILE A 97 -5.69 6.79 -9.01
CA ILE A 97 -6.51 5.58 -9.10
C ILE A 97 -7.89 5.93 -9.68
N ALA A 98 -8.30 5.17 -10.68
CA ALA A 98 -9.65 5.21 -11.22
C ALA A 98 -10.38 3.93 -10.78
N LEU A 99 -11.44 4.09 -9.99
CA LEU A 99 -12.30 2.99 -9.58
C LEU A 99 -13.19 2.57 -10.76
N ALA A 100 -13.46 1.26 -10.89
CA ALA A 100 -14.06 0.69 -12.10
C ALA A 100 -15.51 1.11 -12.38
N THR A 101 -16.18 1.77 -11.43
CA THR A 101 -17.55 2.27 -11.62
C THR A 101 -17.66 3.36 -12.70
N GLY A 102 -16.54 3.78 -13.32
CA GLY A 102 -16.49 4.37 -14.66
C GLY A 102 -17.10 5.77 -14.82
N GLN A 103 -17.76 6.27 -13.78
CA GLN A 103 -18.39 7.58 -13.76
C GLN A 103 -17.55 8.65 -13.07
N GLN A 104 -16.52 8.26 -12.32
CA GLN A 104 -15.66 9.19 -11.60
C GLN A 104 -14.28 9.33 -12.24
N PRO A 105 -13.74 10.56 -12.29
CA PRO A 105 -12.39 10.80 -12.77
C PRO A 105 -11.37 10.09 -11.88
N ALA A 106 -10.18 9.82 -12.44
CA ALA A 106 -9.07 9.30 -11.65
C ALA A 106 -8.74 10.27 -10.50
N GLN A 107 -8.62 9.73 -9.29
CA GLN A 107 -8.36 10.52 -8.09
C GLN A 107 -6.89 10.39 -7.73
N ALA A 108 -6.25 11.52 -7.40
CA ALA A 108 -4.90 11.51 -6.85
C ALA A 108 -4.91 10.88 -5.44
N PHE A 109 -3.87 10.11 -5.12
CA PHE A 109 -3.70 9.53 -3.81
C PHE A 109 -2.26 9.68 -3.30
N ALA A 110 -2.12 9.63 -1.99
CA ALA A 110 -0.88 9.37 -1.29
C ALA A 110 -1.08 8.11 -0.43
N GLN A 111 -0.17 7.15 -0.53
CA GLN A 111 -0.22 5.90 0.21
C GLN A 111 1.11 5.61 0.88
N THR A 112 1.08 5.39 2.19
CA THR A 112 2.28 5.03 2.95
C THR A 112 2.26 3.57 3.33
N PHE A 113 3.40 2.90 3.19
CA PHE A 113 3.59 1.53 3.63
C PHE A 113 4.71 1.44 4.67
N PHE A 114 4.54 0.59 5.66
CA PHE A 114 5.65 -0.01 6.41
C PHE A 114 5.71 -1.50 6.08
N LEU A 115 6.82 -1.94 5.49
CA LEU A 115 7.11 -3.33 5.20
C LEU A 115 7.99 -3.91 6.29
N ALA A 116 7.49 -4.91 7.01
CA ALA A 116 8.25 -5.64 8.03
C ALA A 116 8.90 -6.88 7.41
N PRO A 117 10.16 -7.20 7.76
CA PRO A 117 10.80 -8.42 7.29
C PRO A 117 10.10 -9.64 7.87
N GLN A 118 9.94 -10.69 7.07
CA GLN A 118 9.47 -11.99 7.57
C GLN A 118 10.66 -12.78 8.09
N VAL A 119 10.59 -13.18 9.36
CA VAL A 119 11.58 -14.09 9.93
C VAL A 119 11.32 -15.49 9.36
N VAL A 120 12.09 -15.89 8.35
CA VAL A 120 12.13 -17.27 7.88
C VAL A 120 13.20 -18.00 8.66
N VAL A 121 12.81 -18.76 9.69
CA VAL A 121 13.72 -19.69 10.37
C VAL A 121 13.86 -20.91 9.46
N GLN A 122 14.80 -20.86 8.51
CA GLN A 122 15.14 -22.03 7.71
C GLN A 122 16.22 -22.85 8.41
N GLN A 123 15.85 -24.07 8.83
CA GLN A 123 16.81 -25.06 9.32
C GLN A 123 17.77 -25.44 8.18
N GLY A 124 18.99 -24.90 8.20
CA GLY A 124 20.16 -25.55 7.62
C GLY A 124 20.48 -25.37 6.13
N ARG A 125 19.83 -24.50 5.35
CA ARG A 125 20.29 -24.13 3.98
C ARG A 125 20.07 -22.66 3.64
N THR A 126 20.99 -22.17 2.80
CA THR A 126 21.09 -20.92 2.02
C THR A 126 20.45 -19.67 2.64
N ALA A 127 21.26 -18.63 2.86
CA ALA A 127 20.83 -17.39 3.51
C ALA A 127 19.43 -16.94 3.04
N PRO A 128 18.51 -16.61 3.96
CA PRO A 128 17.10 -16.41 3.64
C PRO A 128 16.97 -15.34 2.55
N VAL A 129 16.16 -15.63 1.54
CA VAL A 129 15.69 -14.58 0.62
C VAL A 129 14.90 -13.60 1.48
N PRO A 130 15.31 -12.32 1.56
CA PRO A 130 14.59 -11.35 2.37
C PRO A 130 13.18 -11.17 1.81
N SER A 131 12.20 -11.62 2.57
CA SER A 131 10.77 -11.45 2.29
C SER A 131 10.18 -10.46 3.28
N TYR A 132 9.11 -9.79 2.86
CA TYR A 132 8.44 -8.75 3.64
C TYR A 132 6.93 -8.98 3.67
N PHE A 133 6.26 -8.46 4.68
CA PHE A 133 4.81 -8.29 4.70
C PHE A 133 4.46 -6.84 5.02
N VAL A 134 3.24 -6.42 4.69
CA VAL A 134 2.74 -5.08 4.97
C VAL A 134 2.27 -5.03 6.42
N LEU A 135 2.97 -4.31 7.29
CA LEU A 135 2.54 -4.08 8.67
C LEU A 135 1.59 -2.89 8.75
N ASN A 136 1.88 -1.82 8.01
CA ASN A 136 1.03 -0.64 7.96
C ASN A 136 0.79 -0.26 6.51
N ASP A 137 -0.47 0.00 6.17
CA ASP A 137 -0.91 0.60 4.91
C ASP A 137 -1.89 1.73 5.23
N THR A 138 -1.60 2.93 4.73
CA THR A 138 -2.52 4.06 4.83
C THR A 138 -2.61 4.75 3.48
N LEU A 139 -3.77 4.62 2.82
CA LEU A 139 -4.11 5.33 1.60
C LEU A 139 -5.04 6.51 1.92
N ARG A 140 -4.71 7.66 1.33
CA ARG A 140 -5.54 8.87 1.34
C ARG A 140 -5.71 9.41 -0.06
N PHE A 141 -6.95 9.73 -0.41
CA PHE A 141 -7.23 10.55 -1.58
C PHE A 141 -6.87 12.00 -1.30
N VAL A 142 -6.19 12.63 -2.27
CA VAL A 142 -5.78 14.02 -2.20
C VAL A 142 -6.76 14.86 -3.00
N GLN A 143 -7.37 15.87 -2.36
CA GLN A 143 -8.18 16.84 -3.09
C GLN A 143 -7.27 17.74 -3.95
N PRO A 144 -7.65 18.04 -5.20
CA PRO A 144 -6.96 19.07 -5.96
C PRO A 144 -7.13 20.42 -5.25
N ALA A 145 -6.06 21.21 -5.20
CA ALA A 145 -6.00 22.47 -4.44
C ALA A 145 -7.15 23.46 -4.77
N ALA A 146 -7.64 23.47 -6.01
CA ALA A 146 -8.77 24.29 -6.43
C ALA A 146 -10.10 23.88 -5.76
N ALA A 147 -10.32 22.59 -5.52
CA ALA A 147 -11.50 22.08 -4.83
C ALA A 147 -11.44 22.36 -3.32
N ALA A 148 -10.24 22.25 -2.73
CA ALA A 148 -10.03 22.57 -1.32
C ALA A 148 -10.27 24.06 -1.01
N ALA A 149 -9.83 24.96 -1.90
CA ALA A 149 -10.08 26.40 -1.77
C ALA A 149 -11.57 26.76 -1.90
N ALA A 150 -12.31 26.09 -2.79
CA ALA A 150 -13.76 26.30 -2.95
C ALA A 150 -14.56 25.80 -1.73
N ALA A 151 -14.18 24.65 -1.15
CA ALA A 151 -14.81 24.10 0.05
C ALA A 151 -14.54 24.96 1.30
N ALA A 152 -13.37 25.59 1.40
CA ALA A 152 -13.04 26.49 2.51
C ALA A 152 -13.69 27.88 2.40
N ALA A 153 -14.21 28.24 1.21
CA ALA A 153 -14.84 29.53 0.95
C ALA A 153 -16.38 29.49 1.02
N ALA A 154 -16.97 28.32 1.28
CA ALA A 154 -18.41 28.11 1.46
C ALA A 154 -18.75 27.90 2.95
#